data_AF-A0A0U5ML82-F1
#
_entry.id   AF-A0A0U5ML82-F1
#
_cell.length_a   1.000
_cell.length_b   1.000
_cell.length_c   1.000
_cell.angle_alpha   90.00
_cell.angle_beta   90.00
_cell.angle_gamma   90.00
#
_symmetry.space_group_name_H-M   'P 1'
#
loop_
_entity.id
_entity.type
_entity.pdbx_description
1 polymer ?
#
loop_
_entity_poly.entity_id
_entity_poly.type
_entity_poly.pdbx_seq_one_letter_code
_entity_poly.pdbx_strand_id
1 'polypeptide(L)'
;MKDDQQEAYEKLLSASLARTVDWLKFAEAKNAALLTFCSAWVLGSIGVLARFKDLPPQLAAALKLDAILFGIAAIIAVLAILPKLKLSDFVGTTAPSGKNLLYFGDVASLDSEVFKERVRKAYMPAADTSTTDAYLDDMAAQVAINSQIATRKFKLFERGAKLTLVGMLVMLWPLSAMVCEWIRSLF
;
A
#
# COMPACT_ATOMS: atom_id res chain seq x y z
N MET A 1 -20.80 -26.41 -22.76
CA MET A 1 -19.49 -26.04 -23.36
C MET A 1 -19.25 -24.54 -23.41
N LYS A 2 -20.05 -23.71 -24.10
CA LYS A 2 -19.86 -22.24 -24.06
C LYS A 2 -20.09 -21.65 -22.67
N ASP A 3 -21.10 -22.16 -21.97
CA ASP A 3 -21.42 -21.74 -20.60
C ASP A 3 -20.31 -22.11 -19.60
N ASP A 4 -19.80 -23.34 -19.67
CA ASP A 4 -18.67 -23.79 -18.84
C ASP A 4 -17.41 -22.92 -18.99
N GLN A 5 -17.15 -22.38 -20.20
CA GLN A 5 -16.03 -21.48 -20.44
C GLN A 5 -16.28 -20.09 -19.83
N GLN A 6 -17.51 -19.58 -19.91
CA GLN A 6 -17.91 -18.30 -19.29
C GLN A 6 -17.79 -18.38 -17.76
N GLU A 7 -18.31 -19.44 -17.14
CA GLU A 7 -18.14 -19.67 -15.70
C GLU A 7 -16.67 -19.79 -15.30
N ALA A 8 -15.86 -20.52 -16.08
CA ALA A 8 -14.44 -20.68 -15.77
C ALA A 8 -13.69 -19.34 -15.81
N TYR A 9 -14.02 -18.48 -16.78
CA TYR A 9 -13.44 -17.15 -16.91
C TYR A 9 -13.89 -16.20 -15.78
N GLU A 10 -15.18 -16.21 -15.44
CA GLU A 10 -15.73 -15.45 -14.32
C GLU A 10 -15.07 -15.85 -12.99
N LYS A 11 -14.92 -17.16 -12.73
CA LYS A 11 -14.18 -17.69 -11.57
C LYS A 11 -12.73 -17.22 -11.54
N LEU A 12 -12.05 -17.19 -12.69
CA LEU A 12 -10.67 -16.69 -12.78
C LEU A 12 -10.59 -15.20 -12.41
N LEU A 13 -11.47 -14.35 -12.94
CA LEU A 13 -11.50 -12.92 -12.62
C LEU A 13 -11.84 -12.69 -11.14
N SER A 14 -12.81 -13.42 -10.60
CA SER A 14 -13.20 -13.35 -9.18
C SER A 14 -12.03 -13.71 -8.27
N ALA A 15 -11.35 -14.83 -8.56
CA ALA A 15 -10.17 -15.25 -7.82
C ALA A 15 -9.00 -14.26 -7.94
N SER A 16 -8.81 -13.66 -9.13
CA SER A 16 -7.78 -12.63 -9.33
C SER A 16 -8.10 -11.37 -8.53
N LEU A 17 -9.36 -10.93 -8.53
CA LEU A 17 -9.80 -9.75 -7.78
C LEU A 17 -9.60 -9.95 -6.28
N ALA A 18 -10.03 -11.09 -5.74
CA ALA A 18 -9.82 -11.45 -4.33
C ALA A 18 -8.33 -11.39 -3.95
N ARG A 19 -7.47 -12.02 -4.77
CA ARG A 19 -6.01 -12.01 -4.54
C ARG A 19 -5.42 -10.61 -4.56
N THR A 20 -5.84 -9.77 -5.51
CA THR A 20 -5.37 -8.39 -5.61
C THR A 20 -5.83 -7.54 -4.41
N VAL A 21 -7.07 -7.72 -3.94
CA VAL A 21 -7.57 -7.08 -2.72
C VAL A 21 -6.73 -7.50 -1.51
N ASP A 22 -6.35 -8.77 -1.41
CA ASP A 22 -5.49 -9.24 -0.32
C ASP A 22 -4.07 -8.67 -0.40
N TRP A 23 -3.49 -8.56 -1.61
CA TRP A 23 -2.22 -7.86 -1.81
C TRP A 23 -2.29 -6.39 -1.40
N LEU A 24 -3.41 -5.73 -1.68
CA LEU A 24 -3.64 -4.35 -1.27
C LEU A 24 -3.67 -4.22 0.26
N LYS A 25 -4.44 -5.06 0.95
CA LYS A 25 -4.49 -5.10 2.43
C LYS A 25 -3.11 -5.35 3.02
N PHE A 26 -2.34 -6.27 2.43
CA PHE A 26 -0.98 -6.57 2.89
C PHE A 26 -0.03 -5.38 2.69
N ALA A 27 -0.14 -4.66 1.57
CA ALA A 27 0.63 -3.45 1.33
C ALA A 27 0.30 -2.35 2.36
N GLU A 28 -0.97 -2.23 2.77
CA GLU A 28 -1.38 -1.28 3.81
C GLU A 28 -0.84 -1.67 5.18
N ALA A 29 -0.96 -2.93 5.57
CA ALA A 29 -0.41 -3.44 6.82
C ALA A 29 1.11 -3.21 6.92
N LYS A 30 1.85 -3.45 5.83
CA LYS A 30 3.30 -3.18 5.76
C LYS A 30 3.65 -1.71 5.96
N ASN A 31 2.94 -0.81 5.30
CA ASN A 31 3.19 0.63 5.45
C ASN A 31 2.77 1.14 6.84
N ALA A 32 1.70 0.62 7.43
CA ALA A 32 1.31 0.93 8.80
C ALA A 32 2.38 0.49 9.80
N ALA A 33 2.88 -0.75 9.67
CA ALA A 33 3.99 -1.25 10.49
C ALA A 33 5.26 -0.39 10.33
N LEU A 34 5.61 -0.02 9.10
CA LEU A 34 6.75 0.86 8.83
C LEU A 34 6.57 2.23 9.49
N LEU A 35 5.38 2.84 9.40
CA LEU A 35 5.06 4.12 10.05
C LEU A 35 5.20 4.01 11.57
N THR A 36 4.60 3.01 12.20
CA THR A 36 4.69 2.79 13.65
C THR A 36 6.13 2.64 14.09
N PHE A 37 6.90 1.81 13.39
CA PHE A 37 8.31 1.58 13.68
C PHE A 37 9.12 2.88 13.55
N CYS A 38 8.94 3.62 12.45
CA CYS A 38 9.69 4.85 12.23
C CYS A 38 9.33 5.95 13.23
N SER A 39 8.05 6.12 13.54
CA SER A 39 7.60 7.09 14.55
C SER A 39 8.17 6.78 15.94
N ALA A 40 8.16 5.50 16.34
CA ALA A 40 8.76 5.07 17.61
C ALA A 40 10.26 5.35 17.65
N TRP A 41 10.97 5.07 16.54
CA TRP A 41 12.41 5.35 16.44
C TRP A 41 12.72 6.83 16.56
N VAL A 42 12.02 7.69 15.83
CA VAL A 42 12.19 9.16 15.89
C VAL A 42 11.97 9.68 17.32
N LEU A 43 10.91 9.24 17.99
CA LEU A 43 10.63 9.63 19.38
C LEU A 43 11.73 9.13 20.32
N GLY A 44 12.23 7.91 20.11
CA GLY A 44 13.36 7.35 20.86
C GLY A 44 14.62 8.18 20.68
N SER A 45 15.00 8.49 19.44
CA SER A 45 16.19 9.30 19.12
C SER A 45 16.09 10.70 19.74
N ILE A 46 14.91 11.36 19.65
CA ILE A 46 14.66 12.66 20.30
C ILE A 46 14.78 12.53 21.83
N GLY A 47 14.19 11.49 22.42
CA GLY A 47 14.23 11.26 23.87
C GLY A 47 15.65 11.09 24.39
N VAL A 48 16.49 10.34 23.68
CA VAL A 48 17.92 10.17 24.01
C VAL A 48 18.67 11.50 23.90
N LEU A 49 18.50 12.22 22.79
CA LEU A 49 19.14 13.52 22.57
C LEU A 49 18.71 14.59 23.58
N ALA A 50 17.46 14.55 24.04
CA ALA A 50 16.94 15.50 25.03
C ALA A 50 17.43 15.19 26.46
N ARG A 51 17.60 13.90 26.79
CA ARG A 51 17.96 13.45 28.15
C ARG A 51 19.46 13.48 28.40
N PHE A 52 20.28 13.09 27.43
CA PHE A 52 21.72 12.93 27.60
C PHE A 52 22.48 14.07 26.91
N LYS A 53 23.05 14.97 27.72
CA LYS A 53 23.79 16.15 27.22
C LYS A 53 25.25 15.83 26.85
N ASP A 54 25.84 14.81 27.47
CA ASP A 54 27.25 14.43 27.29
C ASP A 54 27.41 13.20 26.39
N LEU A 55 26.62 13.13 25.31
CA LEU A 55 26.77 12.06 24.32
C LEU A 55 28.07 12.24 23.52
N PRO A 56 28.77 11.15 23.15
CA PRO A 56 29.86 11.20 22.20
C PRO A 56 29.41 11.95 20.93
N PRO A 57 30.19 12.91 20.41
CA PRO A 57 29.78 13.74 19.27
C PRO A 57 29.34 12.93 18.05
N GLN A 58 30.00 11.80 17.79
CA GLN A 58 29.70 10.90 16.68
C GLN A 58 28.33 10.23 16.86
N LEU A 59 28.00 9.79 18.07
CA LEU A 59 26.71 9.18 18.39
C LEU A 59 25.58 10.21 18.34
N ALA A 60 25.81 11.41 18.87
CA ALA A 60 24.83 12.50 18.79
C ALA A 60 24.54 12.92 17.34
N ALA A 61 25.57 12.97 16.49
CA ALA A 61 25.42 13.25 15.06
C ALA A 61 24.65 12.13 14.33
N ALA A 62 24.97 10.86 14.62
CA ALA A 62 24.27 9.71 14.05
C ALA A 62 22.80 9.67 14.43
N LEU A 63 22.45 9.91 15.71
CA LEU A 63 21.06 9.98 16.17
C LEU A 63 20.25 11.08 15.49
N LYS A 64 20.85 12.27 15.27
CA LYS A 64 20.19 13.36 14.54
C LYS A 64 19.94 13.00 13.09
N LEU A 65 20.93 12.39 12.43
CA LEU A 65 20.80 11.96 11.04
C LEU A 65 19.79 10.82 10.90
N ASP A 66 19.80 9.83 11.81
CA ASP A 66 18.80 8.76 11.80
C ASP A 66 17.39 9.34 11.96
N ALA A 67 17.18 10.29 12.89
CA ALA A 67 15.86 10.82 13.17
C ALA A 67 15.26 11.49 11.92
N ILE A 68 16.10 12.15 11.11
CA ILE A 68 15.72 12.73 9.83
C ILE A 68 15.37 11.61 8.82
N LEU A 69 16.21 10.60 8.67
CA LEU A 69 15.99 9.48 7.73
C LEU A 69 14.71 8.71 8.06
N PHE A 70 14.50 8.38 9.34
CA PHE A 70 13.29 7.72 9.83
C PHE A 70 12.07 8.63 9.72
N GLY A 71 12.21 9.94 9.94
CA GLY A 71 11.14 10.92 9.72
C GLY A 71 10.68 10.95 8.25
N ILE A 72 11.62 10.95 7.30
CA ILE A 72 11.30 10.87 5.87
C ILE A 72 10.65 9.51 5.53
N ALA A 73 11.13 8.40 6.10
CA ALA A 73 10.53 7.08 5.90
C ALA A 73 9.09 7.02 6.43
N ALA A 74 8.82 7.63 7.58
CA ALA A 74 7.47 7.77 8.14
C ALA A 74 6.56 8.58 7.21
N ILE A 75 7.04 9.69 6.65
CA ILE A 75 6.27 10.48 5.66
C ILE A 75 5.95 9.64 4.42
N ILE A 76 6.91 8.86 3.89
CA ILE A 76 6.68 7.95 2.76
C ILE A 76 5.58 6.93 3.10
N ALA A 77 5.62 6.35 4.30
CA ALA A 77 4.61 5.40 4.77
C ALA A 77 3.22 6.03 4.86
N VAL A 78 3.11 7.27 5.37
CA VAL A 78 1.85 8.04 5.37
C VAL A 78 1.34 8.24 3.93
N LEU A 79 2.21 8.69 3.01
CA LEU A 79 1.84 8.88 1.60
C LEU A 79 1.38 7.60 0.89
N ALA A 80 1.86 6.44 1.36
CA ALA A 80 1.44 5.13 0.86
C ALA A 80 0.06 4.72 1.39
N ILE A 81 -0.25 5.06 2.64
CA ILE A 81 -1.55 4.77 3.26
C ILE A 81 -2.64 5.67 2.68
N LEU A 82 -2.34 6.94 2.39
CA LEU A 82 -3.32 7.90 1.89
C LEU A 82 -4.16 7.35 0.72
N PRO A 83 -5.50 7.49 0.81
CA PRO A 83 -6.40 6.97 -0.22
C PRO A 83 -6.18 7.74 -1.52
N LYS A 84 -5.88 7.01 -2.60
CA LYS A 84 -5.92 7.59 -3.95
C LYS A 84 -7.33 7.40 -4.51
N LEU A 85 -8.15 8.44 -4.37
CA LEU A 85 -9.54 8.44 -4.85
C LEU A 85 -9.67 8.95 -6.30
N LYS A 86 -8.60 9.50 -6.89
CA LYS A 86 -8.59 9.89 -8.30
C LYS A 86 -8.37 8.66 -9.18
N LEU A 87 -9.45 7.90 -9.39
CA LEU A 87 -9.51 6.81 -10.38
C LEU A 87 -9.42 7.32 -11.82
N SER A 88 -9.65 8.62 -12.06
CA SER A 88 -9.60 9.25 -13.38
C SER A 88 -8.28 9.04 -14.12
N ASP A 89 -7.18 8.79 -13.40
CA ASP A 89 -5.85 8.59 -14.00
C ASP A 89 -5.57 7.12 -14.33
N PHE A 90 -6.40 6.18 -13.86
CA PHE A 90 -6.20 4.74 -14.00
C PHE A 90 -7.26 4.05 -14.87
N VAL A 91 -8.45 4.65 -14.96
CA VAL A 91 -9.55 4.14 -15.77
C VAL A 91 -9.57 4.88 -17.10
N GLY A 92 -9.03 4.24 -18.13
CA GLY A 92 -9.55 4.45 -19.47
C GLY A 92 -11.02 4.03 -19.43
N THR A 93 -11.93 4.97 -19.67
CA THR A 93 -13.38 4.79 -19.70
C THR A 93 -13.76 3.59 -20.58
N THR A 94 -14.04 2.42 -19.98
CA THR A 94 -14.44 1.21 -20.73
C THR A 94 -15.87 0.78 -20.51
N ALA A 95 -16.63 1.35 -19.56
CA ALA A 95 -18.06 1.06 -19.45
C ALA A 95 -18.87 1.93 -20.42
N PRO A 96 -19.74 1.36 -21.28
CA PRO A 96 -20.67 2.11 -22.14
C PRO A 96 -21.62 3.06 -21.37
N SER A 97 -21.77 2.83 -20.06
CA SER A 97 -22.61 3.60 -19.13
C SER A 97 -21.86 4.68 -18.34
N GLY A 98 -20.53 4.78 -18.48
CA GLY A 98 -19.67 5.73 -17.79
C GLY A 98 -19.41 5.46 -16.30
N LYS A 99 -20.01 4.43 -15.69
CA LYS A 99 -19.79 4.04 -14.27
C LYS A 99 -19.65 2.52 -14.12
N ASN A 100 -18.68 2.07 -13.34
CA ASN A 100 -18.46 0.67 -12.99
C ASN A 100 -19.32 0.30 -11.78
N LEU A 101 -20.32 -0.58 -11.95
CA LEU A 101 -21.29 -0.88 -10.88
C LEU A 101 -20.73 -1.82 -9.80
N LEU A 102 -19.50 -2.32 -9.95
CA LEU A 102 -18.77 -3.03 -8.89
C LEU A 102 -17.87 -2.08 -8.08
N TYR A 103 -17.58 -0.88 -8.58
CA TYR A 103 -16.72 0.08 -7.90
C TYR A 103 -17.48 0.81 -6.80
N PHE A 104 -17.03 0.67 -5.55
CA PHE A 104 -17.71 1.27 -4.40
C PHE A 104 -17.87 2.80 -4.52
N GLY A 105 -16.92 3.50 -5.15
CA GLY A 105 -17.00 4.96 -5.32
C GLY A 105 -18.06 5.38 -6.34
N ASP A 106 -18.26 4.59 -7.40
CA ASP A 106 -19.32 4.84 -8.38
C ASP A 106 -20.69 4.49 -7.79
N VAL A 107 -20.77 3.36 -7.07
CA VAL A 107 -21.98 2.90 -6.39
C VAL A 107 -22.43 3.87 -5.30
N ALA A 108 -21.49 4.47 -4.55
CA ALA A 108 -21.80 5.45 -3.50
C ALA A 108 -22.55 6.70 -4.00
N SER A 109 -22.52 6.95 -5.31
CA SER A 109 -23.23 8.07 -5.94
C SER A 109 -24.63 7.72 -6.47
N LEU A 110 -25.10 6.50 -6.24
CA LEU A 110 -26.39 6.00 -6.71
C LEU A 110 -27.33 5.71 -5.54
N ASP A 111 -28.62 6.01 -5.72
CA ASP A 111 -29.67 5.52 -4.81
C ASP A 111 -29.81 4.00 -4.89
N SER A 112 -30.22 3.37 -3.80
CA SER A 112 -30.37 1.91 -3.68
C SER A 112 -31.25 1.30 -4.79
N GLU A 113 -32.40 1.91 -5.07
CA GLU A 113 -33.31 1.42 -6.13
C GLU A 113 -32.71 1.58 -7.52
N VAL A 114 -32.04 2.71 -7.79
CA VAL A 114 -31.35 2.98 -9.06
C VAL A 114 -30.20 2.00 -9.26
N PHE A 115 -29.44 1.71 -8.21
CA PHE A 115 -28.36 0.73 -8.25
C PHE A 115 -28.89 -0.66 -8.58
N LYS A 116 -29.93 -1.12 -7.89
CA LYS A 116 -30.57 -2.42 -8.12
C LYS A 116 -31.08 -2.56 -9.55
N GLU A 117 -31.74 -1.53 -10.08
CA GLU A 117 -32.22 -1.51 -11.46
C GLU A 117 -31.05 -1.61 -12.46
N ARG A 118 -30.00 -0.79 -12.28
CA ARG A 118 -28.83 -0.78 -13.17
C ARG A 118 -28.07 -2.09 -13.16
N VAL A 119 -27.86 -2.67 -11.98
CA VAL A 119 -27.20 -3.99 -11.83
C VAL A 119 -28.01 -5.06 -12.52
N ARG A 120 -29.33 -5.11 -12.28
CA ARG A 120 -30.20 -6.10 -12.94
C ARG A 120 -30.16 -5.93 -14.46
N LYS A 121 -30.17 -4.69 -14.96
CA LYS A 121 -30.13 -4.40 -16.39
C LYS A 121 -28.79 -4.78 -17.04
N ALA A 122 -27.68 -4.55 -16.35
CA ALA A 122 -26.34 -4.74 -16.92
C ALA A 122 -25.79 -6.16 -16.71
N TYR A 123 -26.12 -6.81 -15.59
CA TYR A 123 -25.48 -8.04 -15.14
C TYR A 123 -26.40 -9.26 -15.11
N MET A 124 -27.72 -9.12 -15.32
CA MET A 124 -28.60 -10.29 -15.37
C MET A 124 -28.41 -11.00 -16.72
N PRO A 125 -27.90 -12.24 -16.74
CA PRO A 125 -27.59 -12.94 -17.97
C PRO A 125 -28.86 -13.41 -18.71
N ALA A 126 -28.72 -13.66 -20.01
CA ALA A 126 -29.77 -14.29 -20.82
C ALA A 126 -29.86 -15.79 -20.51
N ALA A 127 -30.96 -16.45 -20.93
CA ALA A 127 -31.28 -17.83 -20.56
C ALA A 127 -30.23 -18.88 -20.99
N ASP A 128 -29.35 -18.54 -21.93
CA ASP A 128 -28.31 -19.41 -22.51
C ASP A 128 -26.87 -19.00 -22.15
N THR A 129 -26.71 -18.06 -21.21
CA THR A 129 -25.43 -17.54 -20.74
C THR A 129 -25.36 -17.53 -19.21
N SER A 130 -24.18 -17.75 -18.63
CA SER A 130 -23.95 -17.65 -17.19
C SER A 130 -23.60 -16.24 -16.73
N THR A 131 -23.16 -15.38 -17.64
CA THR A 131 -22.61 -14.05 -17.32
C THR A 131 -22.85 -13.03 -18.42
N THR A 132 -22.58 -11.76 -18.15
CA THR A 132 -22.62 -10.68 -19.14
C THR A 132 -21.25 -10.07 -19.36
N ASP A 133 -20.96 -9.63 -20.58
CA ASP A 133 -19.68 -8.96 -20.89
C ASP A 133 -19.48 -7.71 -20.02
N ALA A 134 -20.54 -6.95 -19.76
CA ALA A 134 -20.49 -5.78 -18.88
C ALA A 134 -20.05 -6.13 -17.45
N TYR A 135 -20.47 -7.28 -16.92
CA TYR A 135 -20.03 -7.75 -15.61
C TYR A 135 -18.55 -8.13 -15.62
N LEU A 136 -18.12 -8.91 -16.62
CA LEU A 136 -16.74 -9.34 -16.78
C LEU A 136 -15.78 -8.15 -17.00
N ASP A 137 -16.19 -7.16 -17.80
CA ASP A 137 -15.44 -5.93 -18.04
C ASP A 137 -15.26 -5.11 -16.76
N ASP A 138 -16.34 -4.97 -15.97
CA ASP A 138 -16.26 -4.27 -14.70
C ASP A 138 -15.38 -5.02 -13.68
N MET A 139 -15.40 -6.36 -13.66
CA MET A 139 -14.48 -7.17 -12.86
C MET A 139 -13.02 -6.99 -13.30
N ALA A 140 -12.75 -7.04 -14.60
CA ALA A 140 -11.41 -6.86 -15.15
C ALA A 140 -10.86 -5.47 -14.81
N ALA A 141 -11.70 -4.43 -14.89
CA ALA A 141 -11.35 -3.08 -14.46
C ALA A 141 -11.01 -3.03 -12.96
N GLN A 142 -11.80 -3.69 -12.09
CA GLN A 142 -11.48 -3.79 -10.66
C GLN A 142 -10.13 -4.47 -10.41
N VAL A 143 -9.83 -5.57 -11.12
CA VAL A 143 -8.54 -6.25 -11.01
C VAL A 143 -7.40 -5.31 -11.40
N ALA A 144 -7.52 -4.62 -12.54
CA ALA A 144 -6.49 -3.71 -13.04
C ALA A 144 -6.24 -2.53 -12.09
N ILE A 145 -7.29 -1.84 -11.65
CA ILE A 145 -7.22 -0.68 -10.76
C ILE A 145 -6.59 -1.08 -9.42
N ASN A 146 -7.12 -2.12 -8.78
CA ASN A 146 -6.59 -2.57 -7.48
C ASN A 146 -5.13 -3.04 -7.60
N SER A 147 -4.74 -3.64 -8.73
CA SER A 147 -3.35 -4.08 -8.96
C SER A 147 -2.39 -2.89 -9.08
N GLN A 148 -2.81 -1.82 -9.75
CA GLN A 148 -2.03 -0.59 -9.87
C GLN A 148 -1.89 0.11 -8.51
N ILE A 149 -2.96 0.18 -7.72
CA ILE A 149 -2.93 0.74 -6.36
C ILE A 149 -1.99 -0.09 -5.48
N ALA A 150 -2.14 -1.42 -5.46
CA ALA A 150 -1.26 -2.31 -4.70
C ALA A 150 0.21 -2.13 -5.09
N THR A 151 0.50 -2.12 -6.39
CA THR A 151 1.87 -1.90 -6.93
C THR A 151 2.47 -0.57 -6.46
N ARG A 152 1.70 0.52 -6.51
CA ARG A 152 2.14 1.82 -5.99
C ARG A 152 2.50 1.74 -4.51
N LYS A 153 1.64 1.12 -3.69
CA LYS A 153 1.85 1.00 -2.24
C LYS A 153 3.08 0.15 -1.91
N PHE A 154 3.33 -0.94 -2.64
CA PHE A 154 4.56 -1.73 -2.50
C PHE A 154 5.81 -0.94 -2.87
N LYS A 155 5.78 -0.17 -3.97
CA LYS A 155 6.93 0.67 -4.37
C LYS A 155 7.25 1.74 -3.33
N LEU A 156 6.24 2.34 -2.70
CA LEU A 156 6.44 3.30 -1.61
C LEU A 156 7.00 2.61 -0.36
N PHE A 157 6.44 1.46 0.02
CA PHE A 157 6.98 0.65 1.12
C PHE A 157 8.46 0.31 0.90
N GLU A 158 8.83 -0.16 -0.29
CA GLU A 158 10.21 -0.50 -0.63
C GLU A 158 11.17 0.70 -0.46
N ARG A 159 10.76 1.88 -0.92
CA ARG A 159 11.54 3.12 -0.75
C ARG A 159 11.69 3.50 0.72
N GLY A 160 10.60 3.44 1.49
CA GLY A 160 10.62 3.72 2.92
C GLY A 160 11.51 2.73 3.68
N ALA A 161 11.35 1.43 3.41
CA ALA A 161 12.14 0.38 4.05
C ALA A 161 13.64 0.48 3.73
N LYS A 162 14.01 0.82 2.48
CA LYS A 162 15.41 1.11 2.12
C LYS A 162 15.98 2.28 2.92
N LEU A 163 15.18 3.34 3.11
CA LEU A 163 15.61 4.50 3.88
C LEU A 163 15.77 4.16 5.38
N THR A 164 14.86 3.38 5.93
CA THR A 164 14.96 2.81 7.29
C THR A 164 16.24 1.98 7.45
N LEU A 165 16.57 1.13 6.46
CA LEU A 165 17.79 0.33 6.48
C LEU A 165 19.05 1.22 6.48
N VAL A 166 19.07 2.28 5.66
CA VAL A 166 20.17 3.26 5.68
C VAL A 166 20.27 3.94 7.06
N GLY A 167 19.15 4.33 7.66
CA GLY A 167 19.13 4.91 9.02
C GLY A 167 19.73 3.97 10.07
N MET A 168 19.40 2.67 10.02
CA MET A 168 20.00 1.66 10.89
C MET A 168 21.52 1.56 10.70
N LEU A 169 22.00 1.55 9.46
CA LEU A 169 23.43 1.49 9.16
C LEU A 169 24.18 2.72 9.66
N VAL A 170 23.59 3.92 9.54
CA VAL A 170 24.14 5.17 10.10
C VAL A 170 24.34 5.06 11.61
N MET A 171 23.38 4.46 12.32
CA MET A 171 23.46 4.30 13.78
C MET A 171 24.49 3.24 14.20
N LEU A 172 24.73 2.21 13.40
CA LEU A 172 25.72 1.16 13.70
C LEU A 172 27.16 1.64 13.61
N TRP A 173 27.45 2.65 12.77
CA TRP A 173 28.80 3.18 12.58
C TRP A 173 29.49 3.70 13.86
N PRO A 174 28.92 4.63 14.64
CA PRO A 174 29.56 5.09 15.87
C PRO A 174 29.62 3.97 16.93
N LEU A 175 28.64 3.07 16.97
CA LEU A 175 28.62 1.97 17.94
C LEU A 175 29.76 0.99 17.70
N SER A 176 30.06 0.64 16.44
CA SER A 176 31.20 -0.23 16.13
C SER A 176 32.53 0.43 16.47
N ALA A 177 32.68 1.73 16.22
CA ALA A 177 33.86 2.49 16.61
C ALA A 177 34.08 2.50 18.13
N MET A 178 33.02 2.72 18.91
CA MET A 178 33.06 2.69 20.38
C MET A 178 33.45 1.31 20.91
N VAL A 179 32.90 0.24 20.34
CA VAL A 179 33.27 -1.14 20.70
C VAL A 179 34.75 -1.42 20.40
N CYS A 180 35.25 -0.97 19.25
CA CYS A 180 36.66 -1.11 18.88
C CYS A 180 37.61 -0.32 19.79
N GLU A 181 37.22 0.85 20.27
CA GLU A 181 37.99 1.61 21.28
C GLU A 181 37.99 0.91 22.64
N TRP A 182 36.84 0.40 23.07
CA TRP A 182 36.72 -0.35 24.32
C TRP A 182 37.58 -1.62 24.30
N ILE A 183 37.55 -2.39 23.21
CA ILE A 183 38.41 -3.57 23.05
C ILE A 183 39.89 -3.18 23.10
N ARG A 184 40.29 -2.09 22.44
CA ARG A 184 41.68 -1.59 22.49
C ARG A 184 42.12 -1.14 23.88
N SER A 185 41.19 -0.75 24.76
CA SER A 185 41.53 -0.37 26.14
C SER A 185 41.73 -1.55 27.09
N LEU A 186 41.37 -2.78 26.66
CA LEU A 186 41.49 -4.00 27.44
C LEU A 186 42.83 -4.74 27.24
N PHE A 187 43.60 -4.37 26.21
CA PHE A 187 44.89 -4.98 25.84
C PHE A 187 46.00 -3.91 25.83
#